data_AF-A0A926B9M8-F1
#
_entry.id   AF-A0A926B9M8-F1
#
_cell.length_a   1.000
_cell.length_b   1.000
_cell.length_c   1.000
_cell.angle_alpha   90.00
_cell.angle_beta   90.00
_cell.angle_gamma   90.00
#
_symmetry.space_group_name_H-M   'P 1'
#
loop_
_entity.id
_entity.type
_entity.pdbx_description
1 polymer ?
#
loop_
_entity_poly.entity_id
_entity_poly.type
_entity_poly.pdbx_seq_one_letter_code
_entity_poly.pdbx_strand_id
1 'polypeptide(L)'
;TVDKRIAAMTKMARTGYPVGVVLAPIMPFDNWQEEYGDLLRRVAESLADTPCDLTFELITHRFTPGARETLLGWYPATALDMDVDKRERKFGKFGAAKYVYPAVTMKEIKTFFHNAIAEILPQARVLYFT
;
A
#
# COMPACT_ATOMS: atom_id res chain seq x y z
N THR A 1 -6.81 -5.41 14.33
CA THR A 1 -6.45 -3.99 14.16
C THR A 1 -5.06 -3.91 13.55
N VAL A 2 -4.65 -2.73 13.11
CA VAL A 2 -3.29 -2.49 12.59
C VAL A 2 -2.24 -2.78 13.69
N ASP A 3 -2.45 -2.30 14.91
CA ASP A 3 -1.51 -2.50 16.03
C ASP A 3 -1.23 -3.98 16.32
N LYS A 4 -2.26 -4.82 16.30
CA LYS A 4 -2.09 -6.27 16.51
C LYS A 4 -1.27 -6.92 15.40
N ARG A 5 -1.36 -6.42 14.16
CA ARG A 5 -0.57 -6.94 13.02
C ARG A 5 0.88 -6.50 13.13
N ILE A 6 1.13 -5.25 13.50
CA ILE A 6 2.48 -4.73 13.77
C ILE A 6 3.13 -5.53 14.91
N ALA A 7 2.44 -5.71 16.04
CA ALA A 7 2.95 -6.49 17.16
C ALA A 7 3.25 -7.96 16.79
N ALA A 8 2.40 -8.59 15.96
CA ALA A 8 2.66 -9.94 15.48
C ALA A 8 3.90 -10.01 14.58
N MET A 9 4.07 -9.05 13.66
CA MET A 9 5.26 -8.93 12.82
C MET A 9 6.52 -8.75 13.67
N THR A 10 6.52 -7.85 14.66
CA THR A 10 7.64 -7.67 15.59
C THR A 10 8.00 -8.97 16.31
N LYS A 11 6.99 -9.74 16.78
CA LYS A 11 7.23 -11.03 17.42
C LYS A 11 7.95 -12.00 16.47
N MET A 12 7.54 -12.06 15.21
CA MET A 12 8.18 -12.91 14.20
C MET A 12 9.63 -12.46 13.93
N ALA A 13 9.85 -11.16 13.78
CA ALA A 13 11.17 -10.57 13.58
C ALA A 13 12.13 -10.91 14.74
N ARG A 14 11.67 -10.80 15.99
CA ARG A 14 12.46 -11.14 17.19
C ARG A 14 12.86 -12.61 17.26
N THR A 15 12.08 -13.49 16.64
CA THR A 15 12.39 -14.93 16.54
C THR A 15 13.26 -15.28 15.33
N GLY A 16 13.73 -14.28 14.57
CA GLY A 16 14.64 -14.46 13.44
C GLY A 16 13.94 -14.79 12.11
N TYR A 17 12.62 -14.70 12.03
CA TYR A 17 11.93 -14.86 10.74
C TYR A 17 12.13 -13.62 9.86
N PRO A 18 12.27 -13.80 8.53
CA PRO A 18 12.16 -12.68 7.61
C PRO A 18 10.74 -12.10 7.68
N VAL A 19 10.66 -10.77 7.69
CA VAL A 19 9.39 -10.05 7.76
C VAL A 19 9.27 -9.06 6.62
N GLY A 20 8.03 -8.86 6.18
CA GLY A 20 7.71 -7.91 5.11
C GLY A 20 6.35 -7.29 5.34
N VAL A 21 6.18 -6.09 4.79
CA VAL A 21 4.93 -5.33 4.83
C VAL A 21 4.42 -5.17 3.41
N VAL A 22 3.22 -5.70 3.17
CA VAL A 22 2.46 -5.42 1.95
C VAL A 22 1.54 -4.23 2.24
N LEU A 23 1.91 -3.05 1.73
CA LEU A 23 1.06 -1.86 1.80
C LEU A 23 0.10 -1.87 0.61
N ALA A 24 -1.13 -2.34 0.87
CA ALA A 24 -2.16 -2.51 -0.14
C ALA A 24 -3.58 -2.43 0.46
N PRO A 25 -4.55 -1.81 -0.24
CA PRO A 25 -4.36 -0.94 -1.41
C PRO A 25 -3.90 0.46 -0.98
N ILE A 26 -2.92 1.03 -1.68
CA ILE A 26 -2.52 2.43 -1.50
C ILE A 26 -3.54 3.34 -2.21
N MET A 27 -4.06 4.33 -1.48
CA MET A 27 -5.07 5.26 -1.96
C MET A 27 -4.70 6.71 -1.56
N PRO A 28 -4.71 7.67 -2.49
CA PRO A 28 -4.57 9.08 -2.19
C PRO A 28 -5.95 9.63 -1.79
N PHE A 29 -6.16 9.77 -0.49
CA PHE A 29 -7.27 10.50 0.13
C PHE A 29 -6.72 11.75 0.82
N ASP A 30 -7.57 12.62 1.37
CA ASP A 30 -7.09 13.83 2.05
C ASP A 30 -6.09 13.47 3.18
N ASN A 31 -4.94 14.14 3.21
CA ASN A 31 -3.85 13.89 4.17
C ASN A 31 -3.24 12.48 4.13
N TRP A 32 -3.37 11.74 3.01
CA TRP A 32 -2.81 10.38 2.90
C TRP A 32 -1.33 10.30 3.24
N GLN A 33 -0.52 11.29 2.85
CA GLN A 33 0.93 11.30 3.13
C GLN A 33 1.23 11.31 4.64
N GLU A 34 0.48 12.07 5.42
CA GLU A 34 0.64 12.13 6.87
C GLU A 34 0.26 10.79 7.50
N GLU A 35 -0.91 10.26 7.14
CA GLU A 35 -1.45 9.00 7.66
C GLU A 35 -0.56 7.79 7.33
N TYR A 36 -0.06 7.71 6.09
CA TYR A 36 0.90 6.67 5.71
C TYR A 36 2.27 6.89 6.35
N GLY A 37 2.70 8.15 6.55
CA GLY A 37 3.91 8.48 7.30
C GLY A 37 3.84 8.00 8.75
N ASP A 38 2.70 8.20 9.42
CA ASP A 38 2.46 7.71 10.77
C ASP A 38 2.43 6.19 10.84
N LEU A 39 1.84 5.53 9.84
CA LEU A 39 1.90 4.07 9.75
C LEU A 39 3.35 3.58 9.66
N LEU A 40 4.18 4.20 8.82
CA LEU A 40 5.60 3.84 8.69
C LEU A 40 6.37 4.10 10.00
N ARG A 41 6.12 5.22 10.69
CA ARG A 41 6.71 5.51 12.01
C ARG A 41 6.34 4.46 13.05
N ARG A 42 5.07 4.05 13.13
CA ARG A 42 4.63 2.98 14.04
C ARG A 42 5.30 1.64 13.74
N VAL A 43 5.52 1.31 12.46
CA VAL A 43 6.30 0.13 12.07
C VAL A 43 7.74 0.26 12.56
N ALA A 44 8.40 1.41 12.34
CA ALA A 44 9.76 1.66 12.78
C ALA A 44 9.92 1.58 14.30
N GLU A 45 9.05 2.24 15.06
CA GLU A 45 9.02 2.18 16.52
C GLU A 45 8.89 0.74 17.04
N SER A 46 8.04 -0.06 16.40
CA SER A 46 7.84 -1.46 16.80
C SER A 46 9.06 -2.37 16.55
N LEU A 47 9.98 -1.95 15.69
CA LEU A 47 11.16 -2.70 15.27
C LEU A 47 12.48 -2.04 15.73
N ALA A 48 12.43 -0.94 16.49
CA ALA A 48 13.60 -0.16 16.86
C ALA A 48 14.73 -0.99 17.49
N ASP A 49 14.38 -1.95 18.36
CA ASP A 49 15.32 -2.85 19.04
C ASP A 49 15.43 -4.23 18.36
N THR A 50 14.97 -4.38 17.12
CA THR A 50 14.91 -5.67 16.43
C THR A 50 15.47 -5.53 15.01
N PRO A 51 16.80 -5.68 14.86
CA PRO A 51 17.42 -5.72 13.54
C PRO A 51 16.77 -6.81 12.67
N CYS A 52 16.24 -6.42 11.53
CA CYS A 52 15.64 -7.35 10.58
C CYS A 52 15.79 -6.82 9.14
N ASP A 53 15.84 -7.75 8.18
CA ASP A 53 15.79 -7.43 6.74
C ASP A 53 14.33 -7.18 6.34
N LEU A 54 13.81 -6.00 6.72
CA LEU A 54 12.44 -5.61 6.46
C LEU A 54 12.23 -5.33 4.96
N THR A 55 11.17 -5.89 4.40
CA THR A 55 10.81 -5.68 2.98
C THR A 55 9.46 -4.99 2.84
N PHE A 56 9.30 -4.21 1.76
CA PHE A 56 8.04 -3.56 1.40
C PHE A 56 7.59 -3.94 -0.01
N GLU A 57 6.31 -4.30 -0.13
CA GLU A 57 5.60 -4.45 -1.39
C GLU A 57 4.51 -3.37 -1.46
N LEU A 58 4.59 -2.48 -2.45
CA LEU A 58 3.71 -1.31 -2.56
C LEU A 58 2.71 -1.49 -3.69
N ILE A 59 1.41 -1.52 -3.36
CA ILE A 59 0.37 -1.87 -4.34
C ILE A 59 -0.73 -0.83 -4.30
N THR A 60 -0.87 -0.07 -5.37
CA THR A 60 -1.93 0.92 -5.52
C THR A 60 -3.30 0.29 -5.74
N HIS A 61 -4.34 0.98 -5.28
CA HIS A 61 -5.71 0.59 -5.53
C HIS A 61 -5.98 0.50 -7.04
N ARG A 62 -6.59 -0.60 -7.44
CA ARG A 62 -7.03 -0.88 -8.81
C ARG A 62 -8.29 -1.74 -8.78
N PHE A 63 -9.09 -1.64 -9.82
CA PHE A 63 -10.30 -2.45 -9.95
C PHE A 63 -10.58 -2.78 -11.42
N THR A 64 -11.32 -3.84 -11.66
CA THR A 64 -11.85 -4.19 -12.98
C THR A 64 -13.28 -3.70 -13.11
N PRO A 65 -13.82 -3.55 -14.34
CA PRO A 65 -15.24 -3.21 -14.52
C PRO A 65 -16.19 -4.15 -13.75
N GLY A 66 -15.97 -5.46 -13.86
CA GLY A 66 -16.80 -6.46 -13.16
C GLY A 66 -16.66 -6.42 -11.64
N ALA A 67 -15.46 -6.15 -11.11
CA ALA A 67 -15.26 -5.97 -9.67
C ALA A 67 -16.00 -4.73 -9.16
N ARG A 68 -15.96 -3.62 -9.91
CA ARG A 68 -16.71 -2.39 -9.57
C ARG A 68 -18.22 -2.67 -9.51
N GLU A 69 -18.78 -3.32 -10.52
CA GLU A 69 -20.21 -3.66 -10.55
C GLU A 69 -20.60 -4.56 -9.36
N THR A 70 -19.82 -5.62 -9.11
CA THR A 70 -20.04 -6.53 -7.99
C THR A 70 -20.00 -5.80 -6.65
N LEU A 71 -18.97 -4.96 -6.44
CA LEU A 71 -18.79 -4.23 -5.18
C LEU A 71 -19.88 -3.19 -4.95
N LEU A 72 -20.33 -2.49 -5.98
CA LEU A 72 -21.44 -1.53 -5.86
C LEU A 72 -22.78 -2.24 -5.60
N GLY A 73 -22.97 -3.46 -6.12
CA GLY A 73 -24.14 -4.28 -5.82
C GLY A 73 -24.17 -4.78 -4.37
N TRP A 74 -23.02 -5.23 -3.84
CA TRP A 74 -22.92 -5.74 -2.46
C TRP A 74 -22.85 -4.63 -1.41
N TYR A 75 -22.19 -3.52 -1.74
CA TYR A 75 -21.89 -2.42 -0.82
C TYR A 75 -22.35 -1.08 -1.43
N PRO A 76 -23.67 -0.87 -1.58
CA PRO A 76 -24.20 0.33 -2.24
C PRO A 76 -23.87 1.63 -1.50
N ALA A 77 -23.61 1.57 -0.19
CA ALA A 77 -23.21 2.71 0.64
C ALA A 77 -21.68 2.83 0.80
N THR A 78 -20.88 2.15 -0.03
CA THR A 78 -19.41 2.23 0.04
C THR A 78 -18.91 3.64 -0.26
N ALA A 79 -17.96 4.12 0.54
CA ALA A 79 -17.22 5.35 0.27
C ALA A 79 -15.99 5.14 -0.64
N LEU A 80 -15.76 3.90 -1.11
CA LEU A 80 -14.61 3.56 -1.95
C LEU A 80 -14.69 4.25 -3.32
N ASP A 81 -13.74 5.13 -3.62
CA ASP A 81 -13.66 5.82 -4.92
C ASP A 81 -13.24 4.84 -6.04
N MET A 82 -14.26 4.41 -6.80
CA MET A 82 -14.16 3.63 -8.04
C MET A 82 -14.69 4.41 -9.25
N ASP A 83 -14.57 5.74 -9.23
CA ASP A 83 -14.88 6.59 -10.38
C ASP A 83 -13.90 6.30 -11.52
N VAL A 84 -14.42 5.93 -12.69
CA VAL A 84 -13.60 5.56 -13.85
C VAL A 84 -13.00 6.80 -14.53
N ASP A 85 -13.62 7.97 -14.38
CA ASP A 85 -13.16 9.21 -15.01
C ASP A 85 -11.93 9.79 -14.31
N LYS A 86 -11.71 9.41 -13.04
CA LYS A 86 -10.50 9.73 -12.27
C LYS A 86 -9.38 8.70 -12.42
N ARG A 87 -9.51 7.76 -13.37
CA ARG A 87 -8.62 6.60 -13.49
C ARG A 87 -8.09 6.46 -14.92
N GLU A 88 -6.94 5.82 -15.05
CA GLU A 88 -6.44 5.34 -16.33
C GLU A 88 -6.83 3.88 -16.54
N ARG A 89 -7.36 3.57 -17.72
CA ARG A 89 -7.65 2.19 -18.13
C ARG A 89 -6.39 1.55 -18.71
N LYS A 90 -5.94 0.43 -18.12
CA LYS A 90 -4.83 -0.39 -18.60
C LYS A 90 -5.28 -1.81 -18.92
N PHE A 91 -4.65 -2.41 -19.93
CA PHE A 91 -4.93 -3.79 -20.33
C PHE A 91 -3.85 -4.72 -19.80
N GLY A 92 -4.25 -5.86 -19.26
CA GLY A 92 -3.34 -6.95 -18.91
C GLY A 92 -2.88 -7.71 -20.16
N LYS A 93 -1.91 -8.59 -19.98
CA LYS A 93 -1.33 -9.44 -21.04
C LYS A 93 -2.38 -10.21 -21.86
N PHE A 94 -3.48 -10.61 -21.21
CA PHE A 94 -4.57 -11.38 -21.82
C PHE A 94 -5.80 -10.53 -22.18
N GLY A 95 -5.66 -9.21 -22.28
CA GLY A 95 -6.73 -8.30 -22.73
C GLY A 95 -7.72 -7.85 -21.65
N ALA A 96 -7.63 -8.37 -20.42
CA ALA A 96 -8.47 -7.91 -19.32
C ALA A 96 -8.15 -6.45 -18.94
N ALA A 97 -9.16 -5.59 -18.91
CA ALA A 97 -9.01 -4.19 -18.50
C ALA A 97 -9.02 -4.03 -16.97
N LYS A 98 -8.18 -3.13 -16.47
CA LYS A 98 -8.16 -2.65 -15.09
C LYS A 98 -8.04 -1.12 -15.07
N TYR A 99 -8.58 -0.51 -14.03
CA TYR A 99 -8.45 0.92 -13.76
C TYR A 99 -7.38 1.12 -12.68
N VAL A 100 -6.45 2.04 -12.94
CA VAL A 100 -5.37 2.45 -12.03
C VAL A 100 -5.37 3.96 -11.87
N TYR A 101 -4.60 4.52 -10.94
CA TYR A 101 -4.45 5.97 -10.87
C TYR A 101 -3.71 6.53 -12.10
N PRO A 102 -3.94 7.81 -12.45
CA PRO A 102 -3.19 8.49 -13.50
C PRO A 102 -1.69 8.48 -13.26
N ALA A 103 -0.89 8.57 -14.33
CA ALA A 103 0.58 8.50 -14.24
C ALA A 103 1.20 9.53 -13.28
N VAL A 104 0.63 10.74 -13.21
CA VAL A 104 1.08 11.79 -12.28
C VAL A 104 0.89 11.37 -10.83
N THR A 105 -0.31 10.91 -10.47
CA THR A 105 -0.63 10.39 -9.13
C THR A 105 0.19 9.15 -8.79
N MET A 106 0.38 8.23 -9.73
CA MET A 106 1.23 7.05 -9.54
C MET A 106 2.68 7.46 -9.22
N LYS A 107 3.22 8.48 -9.90
CA LYS A 107 4.55 9.02 -9.64
C LYS A 107 4.63 9.66 -8.26
N GLU A 108 3.64 10.46 -7.88
CA GLU A 108 3.57 11.10 -6.56
C GLU A 108 3.59 10.08 -5.42
N ILE A 109 2.70 9.07 -5.50
CA ILE A 109 2.64 7.98 -4.53
C ILE A 109 3.99 7.26 -4.47
N LYS A 110 4.53 6.87 -5.63
CA LYS A 110 5.81 6.16 -5.70
C LYS A 110 6.93 6.97 -5.06
N THR A 111 7.03 8.26 -5.37
CA THR A 111 8.08 9.14 -4.83
C THR A 111 7.94 9.29 -3.32
N PHE A 112 6.73 9.54 -2.81
CA PHE A 112 6.48 9.65 -1.38
C PHE A 112 6.95 8.41 -0.63
N PHE A 113 6.47 7.21 -1.01
CA PHE A 113 6.79 5.99 -0.26
C PHE A 113 8.28 5.64 -0.32
N HIS A 114 8.94 5.80 -1.46
CA HIS A 114 10.38 5.53 -1.52
C HIS A 114 11.17 6.49 -0.62
N ASN A 115 10.82 7.78 -0.61
CA ASN A 115 11.48 8.77 0.24
C ASN A 115 11.20 8.50 1.73
N ALA A 116 9.92 8.34 2.10
CA ALA A 116 9.51 8.13 3.49
C ALA A 116 10.08 6.82 4.06
N ILE A 117 10.09 5.73 3.29
CA ILE A 117 10.70 4.47 3.73
C ILE A 117 12.22 4.64 3.88
N ALA A 118 12.90 5.29 2.94
CA ALA A 118 14.34 5.51 3.06
C ALA A 118 14.73 6.38 4.26
N GLU A 119 13.89 7.36 4.62
CA GLU A 119 14.09 8.25 5.76
C GLU A 119 13.79 7.55 7.09
N ILE A 120 12.63 6.89 7.21
CA ILE A 120 12.12 6.35 8.47
C ILE A 120 12.68 4.95 8.77
N LEU A 121 12.94 4.16 7.72
CA LEU A 121 13.35 2.75 7.79
C LEU A 121 14.54 2.50 6.82
N PRO A 122 15.72 3.10 7.06
CA PRO A 122 16.83 3.12 6.09
C PRO A 122 17.40 1.73 5.75
N GLN A 123 17.15 0.72 6.58
CA GLN A 123 17.57 -0.67 6.33
C GLN A 123 16.53 -1.48 5.54
N ALA A 124 15.33 -0.93 5.31
CA ALA A 124 14.27 -1.64 4.62
C ALA A 124 14.45 -1.59 3.10
N ARG A 125 13.98 -2.63 2.41
CA ARG A 125 14.05 -2.74 0.95
C ARG A 125 12.66 -2.71 0.34
N VAL A 126 12.43 -1.80 -0.60
CA VAL A 126 11.24 -1.83 -1.44
C VAL A 126 11.46 -2.83 -2.56
N LEU A 127 10.67 -3.91 -2.58
CA LEU A 127 10.78 -4.97 -3.59
C LEU A 127 10.17 -4.53 -4.92
N TYR A 128 8.98 -3.95 -4.89
CA TYR A 128 8.31 -3.41 -6.08
C TYR A 128 7.21 -2.41 -5.73
N PHE A 129 6.81 -1.64 -6.75
CA PHE A 129 5.65 -0.75 -6.76
C PHE A 129 4.79 -1.04 -7.99
N THR A 130 3.47 -1.24 -7.81
CA THR A 130 2.56 -1.56 -8.92
C THR A 130 1.15 -0.96 -8.82
#